data_AF-M6FRX5-F1
#
_entry.id   AF-M6FRX5-F1
#
_cell.length_a   1.000
_cell.length_b   1.000
_cell.length_c   1.000
_cell.angle_alpha   90.00
_cell.angle_beta   90.00
_cell.angle_gamma   90.00
#
_symmetry.space_group_name_H-M   'P 1'
#
loop_
_entity.id
_entity.type
_entity.pdbx_description
1 polymer ?
#
loop_
_entity_poly.entity_id
_entity_poly.type
_entity_poly.pdbx_seq_one_letter_code
_entity_poly.pdbx_strand_id
1 'polypeptide(L)' 'MQRLERKKLKRLEKRRLKEIDLLKKGYTCYGVSKKLGVSKQSVMRWRDRYESEGIEGVNRYLFL' A
#
# COMPACT_ATOMS: atom_id res chain seq x y z
N MET A 1 15.79 -1.74 -15.73
CA MET A 1 14.57 -1.05 -15.22
C MET A 1 14.47 0.34 -15.85
N GLN A 2 13.51 0.55 -16.74
CA GLN A 2 13.32 1.85 -17.42
C GLN A 2 12.93 2.97 -16.42
N ARG A 3 13.27 4.23 -16.74
CA ARG A 3 13.00 5.40 -15.88
C ARG A 3 11.52 5.55 -15.50
N LEU A 4 10.61 5.21 -16.42
CA LEU A 4 9.16 5.28 -16.21
C LEU A 4 8.70 4.28 -15.16
N GLU A 5 9.16 3.03 -15.25
CA GLU A 5 8.82 1.96 -14.30
C GLU A 5 9.31 2.28 -12.89
N ARG A 6 10.53 2.84 -12.76
CA ARG A 6 11.02 3.36 -11.48
C ARG A 6 10.12 4.45 -10.88
N LYS A 7 9.57 5.35 -11.71
CA LYS A 7 8.64 6.40 -11.23
C LYS A 7 7.30 5.82 -10.78
N LYS A 8 6.74 4.86 -11.53
CA LYS A 8 5.50 4.17 -11.15
C LYS A 8 5.67 3.44 -9.82
N LEU A 9 6.79 2.73 -9.65
CA LEU A 9 7.14 2.04 -8.42
C LEU A 9 7.16 2.99 -7.22
N LYS A 10 7.92 4.09 -7.30
CA LYS A 10 7.98 5.09 -6.21
C LYS A 10 6.62 5.69 -5.85
N ARG A 11 5.73 5.88 -6.83
CA ARG A 11 4.36 6.36 -6.57
C ARG A 11 3.52 5.32 -5.85
N LEU A 12 3.70 4.04 -6.17
CA LEU A 12 3.02 2.94 -5.51
C LEU A 12 3.49 2.78 -4.06
N GLU A 13 4.80 2.76 -3.83
CA GLU A 13 5.40 2.71 -2.48
C GLU A 13 4.85 3.83 -1.59
N LYS A 14 4.91 5.09 -2.06
CA LYS A 14 4.34 6.23 -1.33
C LYS A 14 2.86 6.06 -0.99
N ARG A 15 2.08 5.46 -1.90
CA ARG A 15 0.64 5.24 -1.68
C ARG A 15 0.40 4.19 -0.60
N ARG A 16 1.17 3.10 -0.59
CA ARG A 16 1.07 2.05 0.42
C ARG A 16 1.47 2.57 1.80
N LEU A 17 2.56 3.35 1.89
CA LEU A 17 2.95 4.00 3.15
C LEU A 17 1.86 4.91 3.72
N LYS A 18 1.18 5.66 2.84
CA LYS A 18 0.05 6.50 3.23
C LYS A 18 -1.16 5.68 3.70
N GLU A 19 -1.38 4.51 3.13
CA GLU A 19 -2.43 3.58 3.57
C GLU A 19 -2.17 3.08 5.00
N ILE A 20 -0.96 2.60 5.28
CA ILE A 20 -0.57 2.17 6.64
C ILE A 20 -0.71 3.30 7.67
N ASP A 21 -0.29 4.53 7.36
CA ASP A 21 -0.48 5.69 8.24
C ASP A 21 -1.96 5.96 8.55
N LEU A 22 -2.84 5.84 7.55
CA LEU A 22 -4.28 6.01 7.75
C LEU A 22 -4.87 4.90 8.62
N LEU A 23 -4.47 3.65 8.42
CA LEU A 23 -4.92 2.55 9.27
C LEU A 23 -4.49 2.75 10.73
N LYS A 24 -3.24 3.20 10.97
CA LYS A 24 -2.76 3.53 12.32
C LYS A 24 -3.54 4.67 12.98
N LYS A 25 -4.13 5.58 12.18
CA LYS A 25 -5.02 6.65 12.64
C LYS A 25 -6.46 6.18 12.89
N GLY A 26 -6.74 4.88 12.80
CA GLY A 26 -8.07 4.30 13.06
C GLY A 26 -9.01 4.30 11.86
N TYR A 27 -8.54 4.63 10.64
CA TYR A 27 -9.39 4.49 9.46
C TYR A 27 -9.66 3.01 9.17
N THR A 28 -10.89 2.71 8.75
CA THR A 28 -11.23 1.36 8.26
C THR A 28 -10.65 1.11 6.87
N CYS A 29 -10.44 -0.15 6.48
CA CYS A 29 -9.99 -0.50 5.12
C CYS A 29 -10.90 0.08 4.03
N TYR A 30 -12.20 0.20 4.29
CA TYR A 30 -13.15 0.85 3.39
C TYR A 30 -12.91 2.37 3.29
N GLY A 31 -12.71 3.06 4.41
CA GLY A 31 -12.39 4.48 4.44
C GLY A 31 -11.08 4.80 3.71
N VAL A 32 -10.06 3.97 3.90
CA VAL A 32 -8.77 4.12 3.19
C VAL A 32 -8.92 3.87 1.69
N SER A 33 -9.68 2.84 1.30
CA SER A 33 -9.99 2.54 -0.12
C SER A 33 -10.60 3.75 -0.83
N LYS A 34 -11.62 4.38 -0.23
CA LYS A 34 -12.25 5.60 -0.77
C LYS A 34 -11.28 6.78 -0.82
N LYS A 35 -10.48 6.98 0.22
CA LYS A 35 -9.52 8.10 0.32
C LYS A 35 -8.36 8.00 -0.66
N LEU A 36 -7.93 6.80 -1.01
CA LEU A 36 -6.77 6.57 -1.89
C LEU A 36 -7.14 6.14 -3.32
N GLY A 37 -8.43 5.93 -3.61
CA GLY A 37 -8.89 5.50 -4.93
C GLY A 37 -8.37 4.12 -5.31
N VAL A 38 -8.32 3.19 -4.36
CA VAL A 38 -7.88 1.79 -4.57
C VAL A 38 -8.96 0.82 -4.10
N SER A 39 -8.94 -0.43 -4.56
CA SER A 39 -9.88 -1.43 -4.08
C SER A 39 -9.65 -1.76 -2.60
N LYS A 40 -10.73 -2.05 -1.85
CA LYS A 40 -10.64 -2.53 -0.46
C LYS A 40 -9.75 -3.77 -0.34
N GLN A 41 -9.80 -4.67 -1.31
CA GLN A 41 -8.94 -5.87 -1.36
C GLN A 41 -7.45 -5.52 -1.42
N SER A 42 -7.06 -4.48 -2.18
CA SER A 42 -5.68 -4.01 -2.21
C SER A 42 -5.22 -3.51 -0.85
N VAL A 43 -6.06 -2.76 -0.15
CA VAL A 43 -5.80 -2.25 1.20
C VAL A 43 -5.61 -3.42 2.18
N MET A 44 -6.51 -4.40 2.17
CA MET A 44 -6.39 -5.59 3.03
C MET A 44 -5.07 -6.32 2.77
N ARG A 45 -4.72 -6.57 1.50
CA ARG A 45 -3.47 -7.24 1.14
C ARG A 45 -2.23 -6.48 1.64
N TRP A 46 -2.22 -5.14 1.55
CA TRP A 46 -1.09 -4.33 2.02
C TRP A 46 -0.98 -4.33 3.54
N ARG A 47 -2.11 -4.22 4.25
CA ARG A 47 -2.17 -4.37 5.70
C ARG A 47 -1.64 -5.73 6.14
N ASP A 48 -2.14 -6.83 5.57
CA ASP A 48 -1.76 -8.18 6.00
C ASP A 48 -0.24 -8.41 5.80
N ARG A 49 0.33 -7.86 4.71
CA ARG A 49 1.78 -7.86 4.48
C ARG A 49 2.53 -6.99 5.49
N TYR A 50 1.99 -5.83 5.84
CA TYR A 50 2.59 -4.96 6.86
C TYR A 50 2.57 -5.59 8.25
N GLU A 51 1.49 -6.26 8.61
CA GLU A 51 1.35 -6.95 9.90
C GLU A 51 2.31 -8.14 10.00
N SER A 52 2.53 -8.87 8.90
CA SER A 52 3.44 -10.02 8.87
C SER A 52 4.92 -9.66 8.75
N GLU A 53 5.27 -8.65 7.96
CA GLU A 53 6.66 -8.40 7.52
C GLU A 53 7.10 -6.93 7.76
N GLY A 54 6.25 -6.12 8.40
CA GLY A 54 6.51 -4.70 8.59
C GLY A 54 6.61 -3.93 7.27
N ILE A 55 7.46 -2.92 7.26
CA ILE A 55 7.62 -2.04 6.10
C ILE A 55 8.19 -2.77 4.87
N GLU A 56 8.93 -3.85 5.09
CA GLU A 56 9.54 -4.62 4.00
C GLU A 56 8.50 -5.36 3.17
N GLY A 57 7.49 -5.98 3.80
CA GLY A 57 6.44 -6.71 3.06
C GLY A 57 5.58 -5.81 2.19
N VAL A 58 5.45 -4.54 2.57
CA VAL A 58 4.74 -3.53 1.78
C VAL A 58 5.54 -3.09 0.56
N ASN A 59 6.88 -3.16 0.61
CA ASN A 59 7.76 -2.76 -0.49
C ASN A 59 8.17 -3.94 -1.39
N ARG A 60 8.28 -5.16 -0.86
CA ARG A 60 8.94 -6.29 -1.55
C ARG A 60 8.14 -6.96 -2.66
N TYR A 61 6.80 -6.87 -2.68
CA TYR A 61 6.03 -7.63 -3.66
C TYR A 61 5.21 -6.72 -4.58
N LEU A 62 5.79 -6.47 -5.76
CA LEU A 62 5.06 -6.27 -7.01
C LEU A 62 4.98 -7.64 -7.69
N PHE A 63 3.76 -8.04 -8.08
CA PHE A 63 3.45 -9.26 -8.84
C PHE A 63 3.53 -10.58 -8.06
N LEU A 64 2.44 -10.90 -7.37
CA LEU A 64 1.67 -12.11 -7.67
C LEU A 64 0.32 -11.66 -8.23
#